data_AF-A0AAV0E4J2-F1
#
_entry.id   AF-A0AAV0E4J2-F1
#
_cell.length_a   1.000
_cell.length_b   1.000
_cell.length_c   1.000
_cell.angle_alpha   90.00
_cell.angle_beta   90.00
_cell.angle_gamma   90.00
#
_symmetry.space_group_name_H-M   'P 1'
#
loop_
_entity.id
_entity.type
_entity.pdbx_description
1 polymer ?
#
loop_
_entity_poly.entity_id
_entity_poly.type
_entity_poly.pdbx_seq_one_letter_code
_entity_poly.pdbx_strand_id
1 'polypeptide(L)'
;MDWHFKLSFAAFLVLAPTICTLTHGLTIISGTVFCDQCKDGQISLFDYPVSGIKVAMACPDGNGQLTTRGEETTNWLGTFNMRFDETSDLSNCFAQVSGSGQASGGACGAVSGPARPLKLMYNMFGMAMYAVDTLISQPVQPMSFCPSSSVPVPALVPVTPSPKLPSPPAFVPVTPPPTMPSPPAFVPVTPPPKVPSPPAFVPVTPPHKVPSPPALPILPPMPPFPFLEASACPYGKWMMPEYRCYWKVVSPDTKVGVVFGLLAARKYGMEMTLWEGLNGRGEAYKTLLREGTTALLNSYNSVQYPYNPLGVVERMNWALMAGSTRQVLHTALSFMKANYGFGHPASTCRFTSCTPN
;
A
#
# COMPACT_ATOMS: atom_id res chain seq x y z
N MET A 1 -9.48 -43.83 48.90
CA MET A 1 -9.13 -42.96 47.76
C MET A 1 -8.90 -41.58 48.34
N ASP A 2 -7.67 -41.05 48.48
CA ASP A 2 -7.47 -39.59 48.72
C ASP A 2 -6.04 -39.01 48.87
N TRP A 3 -4.96 -39.80 48.81
CA TRP A 3 -3.60 -39.24 48.98
C TRP A 3 -2.81 -39.16 47.66
N HIS A 4 -2.82 -40.24 46.88
CA HIS A 4 -2.09 -40.31 45.61
C HIS A 4 -2.66 -39.38 44.53
N PHE A 5 -3.98 -39.16 44.52
CA PHE A 5 -4.63 -38.26 43.57
C PHE A 5 -4.26 -36.78 43.80
N LYS A 6 -4.09 -36.37 45.08
CA LYS A 6 -3.69 -35.01 45.45
C LYS A 6 -2.22 -34.73 45.17
N LEU A 7 -1.35 -35.71 45.37
CA LEU A 7 0.08 -35.61 45.03
C LEU A 7 0.35 -35.58 43.53
N SER A 8 -0.40 -36.34 42.73
CA SER A 8 -0.31 -36.30 41.27
C SER A 8 -0.80 -34.96 40.69
N PHE A 9 -1.82 -34.35 41.29
CA PHE A 9 -2.30 -33.02 40.88
C PHE A 9 -1.32 -31.90 41.22
N ALA A 10 -0.65 -31.97 42.38
CA ALA A 10 0.37 -31.01 42.76
C ALA A 10 1.64 -31.12 41.91
N ALA A 11 2.06 -32.34 41.55
CA ALA A 11 3.22 -32.54 40.67
C ALA A 11 2.99 -32.07 39.22
N PHE A 12 1.74 -32.13 38.72
CA PHE A 12 1.40 -31.61 37.39
C PHE A 12 1.34 -30.07 37.33
N LEU A 13 1.05 -29.41 38.46
CA LEU A 13 1.00 -27.95 38.55
C LEU A 13 2.38 -27.28 38.70
N VAL A 14 3.44 -28.05 38.95
CA VAL A 14 4.81 -27.53 39.14
C VAL A 14 5.74 -27.85 37.96
N LEU A 15 5.28 -28.60 36.94
CA LEU A 15 6.11 -29.04 35.81
C LEU A 15 5.68 -28.53 34.41
N ALA A 16 4.85 -27.49 34.30
CA ALA A 16 4.67 -26.76 33.05
C ALA A 16 4.45 -25.27 33.34
N PRO A 17 5.40 -24.39 32.97
CA PRO A 17 5.44 -23.99 31.57
C PRO A 17 6.87 -23.69 31.09
N THR A 18 7.55 -24.68 30.50
CA THR A 18 8.63 -24.39 29.56
C THR A 18 8.14 -24.57 28.13
N ILE A 19 7.81 -23.42 27.54
CA ILE A 19 8.08 -23.02 26.16
C ILE A 19 7.25 -23.73 25.08
N CYS A 20 6.05 -23.21 24.85
CA CYS A 20 5.47 -23.11 23.51
C CYS A 20 4.75 -21.76 23.37
N THR A 21 5.49 -20.67 23.54
CA THR A 21 5.07 -19.34 23.11
C THR A 21 5.43 -19.16 21.62
N LEU A 22 4.69 -19.81 20.72
CA LEU A 22 4.62 -19.34 19.33
C LEU A 22 3.51 -18.28 19.25
N THR A 23 3.76 -17.13 19.87
CA THR A 23 3.11 -15.89 19.46
C THR A 23 3.76 -15.48 18.15
N HIS A 24 3.19 -15.89 17.02
CA HIS A 24 3.61 -15.38 15.71
C HIS A 24 3.24 -13.89 15.66
N GLY A 25 4.17 -13.05 16.07
CA GLY A 25 4.01 -11.60 15.96
C GLY A 25 4.19 -11.18 14.51
N LEU A 26 3.33 -10.34 13.95
CA LEU A 26 3.48 -9.87 12.57
C LEU A 26 3.91 -8.40 12.51
N THR A 27 5.06 -8.12 11.91
CA THR A 27 5.48 -6.74 11.63
C THR A 27 5.36 -6.41 10.15
N ILE A 28 4.71 -5.28 9.85
CA ILE A 28 4.57 -4.77 8.48
C ILE A 28 5.21 -3.38 8.41
N ILE A 29 6.04 -3.16 7.40
CA ILE A 29 6.69 -1.87 7.14
C ILE A 29 6.22 -1.40 5.77
N SER A 30 5.66 -0.20 5.68
CA SER A 30 5.11 0.33 4.43
C SER A 30 5.65 1.72 4.13
N GLY A 31 5.84 2.02 2.85
CA GLY A 31 6.26 3.34 2.41
C GLY A 31 6.16 3.49 0.90
N THR A 32 6.54 4.66 0.42
CA THR A 32 6.56 4.99 -1.02
C THR A 32 7.91 5.54 -1.43
N VAL A 33 8.32 5.27 -2.65
CA VAL A 33 9.50 5.86 -3.30
C VAL A 33 9.07 6.78 -4.43
N PHE A 34 9.53 8.03 -4.41
CA PHE A 34 9.30 9.01 -5.47
C PHE A 34 10.58 9.31 -6.25
N CYS A 35 10.43 9.59 -7.54
CA CYS A 35 11.46 10.10 -8.43
C CYS A 35 11.51 11.61 -8.26
N ASP A 36 12.55 12.12 -7.59
CA ASP A 36 12.90 13.54 -7.59
C ASP A 36 13.67 13.83 -8.88
N GLN A 37 12.94 14.31 -9.88
CA GLN A 37 13.47 14.57 -11.22
C GLN A 37 14.40 15.78 -11.27
N CYS A 38 14.31 16.68 -10.29
CA CYS A 38 15.09 17.91 -10.24
C CYS A 38 16.29 17.83 -9.30
N LYS A 39 16.45 16.71 -8.60
CA LYS A 39 17.52 16.48 -7.61
C LYS A 39 17.57 17.57 -6.53
N ASP A 40 16.42 18.13 -6.18
CA ASP A 40 16.30 19.18 -5.16
C ASP A 40 15.99 18.63 -3.76
N GLY A 41 15.78 17.31 -3.65
CA GLY A 41 15.48 16.62 -2.41
C GLY A 41 14.04 16.82 -1.93
N GLN A 42 13.17 17.42 -2.74
CA GLN A 42 11.75 17.61 -2.44
C GLN A 42 10.87 16.81 -3.41
N ILE A 43 9.61 16.63 -3.02
CA ILE A 43 8.60 16.02 -3.88
C ILE A 43 7.76 17.16 -4.44
N SER A 44 7.95 17.42 -5.72
CA SER A 44 7.33 18.47 -6.49
C SER A 44 6.18 17.94 -7.36
N LEU A 45 5.53 18.85 -8.09
CA LEU A 45 4.43 18.50 -9.00
C LEU A 45 4.86 17.54 -10.13
N PHE A 46 6.12 17.59 -10.53
CA PHE A 46 6.64 16.79 -11.63
C PHE A 46 7.13 15.41 -11.17
N ASP A 47 7.30 15.20 -9.87
CA ASP A 47 7.81 13.96 -9.33
C ASP A 47 6.75 12.87 -9.33
N TYR A 48 7.19 11.62 -9.52
CA TYR A 48 6.29 10.49 -9.70
C TYR A 48 6.75 9.26 -8.90
N PRO A 49 5.84 8.38 -8.48
CA PRO A 49 6.20 7.16 -7.78
C PRO A 49 7.02 6.21 -8.68
N VAL A 50 8.10 5.63 -8.14
CA VAL A 50 9.01 4.76 -8.90
C VAL A 50 8.70 3.29 -8.65
N SER A 51 8.33 2.58 -9.71
CA SER A 51 8.16 1.13 -9.70
C SER A 51 9.47 0.39 -9.92
N GLY A 52 9.59 -0.81 -9.32
CA GLY A 52 10.69 -1.72 -9.60
C GLY A 52 12.02 -1.33 -8.95
N ILE A 53 12.02 -0.43 -7.97
CA ILE A 53 13.23 -0.03 -7.24
C ILE A 53 13.33 -0.80 -5.92
N LYS A 54 14.53 -1.23 -5.56
CA LYS A 54 14.77 -1.94 -4.31
C LYS A 54 14.88 -0.97 -3.16
N VAL A 55 14.21 -1.32 -2.08
CA VAL A 55 14.27 -0.63 -0.80
C VAL A 55 14.80 -1.62 0.22
N ALA A 56 15.87 -1.25 0.91
CA ALA A 56 16.43 -2.01 2.00
C ALA A 56 16.06 -1.36 3.34
N MET A 57 15.80 -2.20 4.32
CA MET A 57 15.64 -1.79 5.72
C MET A 57 16.83 -2.30 6.51
N ALA A 58 17.46 -1.39 7.26
CA ALA A 58 18.61 -1.68 8.10
C ALA A 58 18.34 -1.27 9.55
N CYS A 59 18.81 -2.09 10.47
CA CYS A 59 18.75 -1.83 11.91
C CYS A 59 20.17 -1.84 12.49
N PRO A 60 20.45 -1.01 13.51
CA PRO A 60 21.70 -1.11 14.25
C PRO A 60 21.79 -2.48 14.94
N ASP A 61 22.96 -3.11 14.85
CA ASP A 61 23.30 -4.30 15.62
C ASP A 61 23.72 -3.93 17.06
N GLY A 62 24.13 -4.92 17.85
CA GLY A 62 24.58 -4.72 19.23
C GLY A 62 25.82 -3.84 19.38
N ASN A 63 26.56 -3.57 18.29
CA ASN A 63 27.73 -2.70 18.25
C ASN A 63 27.40 -1.32 17.65
N GLY A 64 26.13 -1.07 17.30
CA GLY A 64 25.68 0.16 16.63
C GLY A 64 25.94 0.20 15.13
N GLN A 65 26.43 -0.89 14.53
CA GLN A 65 26.63 -0.99 13.08
C GLN A 65 25.32 -1.32 12.38
N LEU A 66 25.00 -0.60 11.30
CA LEU A 66 23.78 -0.84 10.53
C LEU A 66 23.89 -2.14 9.73
N THR A 67 22.94 -3.05 9.96
CA THR A 67 22.81 -4.32 9.25
C THR A 67 21.48 -4.39 8.50
N THR A 68 21.53 -4.77 7.23
CA THR A 68 20.32 -4.94 6.40
C THR A 68 19.53 -6.15 6.88
N ARG A 69 18.27 -5.94 7.29
CA ARG A 69 17.35 -6.99 7.76
C ARG A 69 16.34 -7.43 6.71
N GLY A 70 16.05 -6.59 5.73
CA GLY A 70 15.12 -6.94 4.65
C GLY A 70 15.28 -6.04 3.44
N GLU A 71 14.90 -6.56 2.29
CA GLU A 71 14.88 -5.84 1.02
C GLU A 71 13.61 -6.20 0.27
N GLU A 72 12.90 -5.20 -0.24
CA GLU A 72 11.67 -5.36 -1.00
C GLU A 72 11.69 -4.47 -2.24
N THR A 73 10.97 -4.87 -3.28
CA THR A 73 10.88 -4.07 -4.51
C THR A 73 9.58 -3.28 -4.55
N THR A 74 9.64 -2.02 -4.96
CA THR A 74 8.43 -1.23 -5.12
C THR A 74 7.50 -1.78 -6.20
N ASN A 75 6.21 -1.75 -5.92
CA ASN A 75 5.17 -2.07 -6.88
C ASN A 75 4.98 -0.91 -7.89
N TRP A 76 4.04 -1.09 -8.81
CA TRP A 76 3.76 -0.11 -9.87
C TRP A 76 3.29 1.27 -9.37
N LEU A 77 2.82 1.37 -8.12
CA LEU A 77 2.47 2.64 -7.44
C LEU A 77 3.65 3.25 -6.67
N GLY A 78 4.85 2.68 -6.81
CA GLY A 78 6.02 3.07 -6.04
C GLY A 78 5.93 2.75 -4.56
N THR A 79 4.97 1.93 -4.14
CA THR A 79 4.84 1.49 -2.74
C THR A 79 5.65 0.23 -2.50
N PHE A 80 6.19 0.06 -1.31
CA PHE A 80 6.81 -1.19 -0.85
C PHE A 80 6.18 -1.62 0.46
N ASN A 81 6.13 -2.93 0.70
CA ASN A 81 5.61 -3.50 1.93
C ASN A 81 6.49 -4.67 2.37
N MET A 82 7.26 -4.49 3.45
CA MET A 82 8.06 -5.57 4.03
C MET A 82 7.28 -6.26 5.14
N ARG A 83 7.41 -7.58 5.22
CA ARG A 83 6.70 -8.41 6.20
C ARG A 83 7.71 -9.24 7.00
N PHE A 84 7.58 -9.23 8.32
CA PHE A 84 8.38 -10.02 9.23
C PHE A 84 7.46 -10.80 10.18
N ASP A 85 7.76 -12.07 10.39
CA ASP A 85 6.97 -12.98 11.24
C ASP A 85 7.33 -12.87 12.74
N GLU A 86 7.98 -11.76 13.12
CA GLU A 86 8.28 -11.41 14.52
C GLU A 86 7.86 -9.95 14.82
N THR A 87 7.26 -9.71 15.98
CA THR A 87 7.05 -8.35 16.52
C THR A 87 8.31 -7.86 17.21
N SER A 88 9.28 -7.41 16.41
CA SER A 88 10.47 -6.72 16.92
C SER A 88 10.21 -5.22 17.02
N ASP A 89 10.82 -4.56 18.01
CA ASP A 89 10.90 -3.09 18.02
C ASP A 89 11.86 -2.64 16.91
N LEU A 90 11.32 -1.90 15.94
CA LEU A 90 12.05 -1.38 14.79
C LEU A 90 12.21 0.14 14.84
N SER A 91 11.96 0.77 16.00
CA SER A 91 12.00 2.23 16.16
C SER A 91 13.37 2.85 15.84
N ASN A 92 14.45 2.07 15.95
CA ASN A 92 15.82 2.50 15.63
C ASN A 92 16.28 2.08 14.23
N CYS A 93 15.39 1.52 13.42
CA CYS A 93 15.71 1.07 12.07
C CYS A 93 15.43 2.18 11.06
N PHE A 94 16.06 2.06 9.89
CA PHE A 94 15.91 2.99 8.77
C PHE A 94 15.63 2.23 7.49
N ALA A 95 14.87 2.85 6.60
CA ALA A 95 14.67 2.37 5.24
C ALA A 95 15.36 3.32 4.25
N GLN A 96 15.96 2.75 3.21
CA GLN A 96 16.62 3.49 2.16
C GLN A 96 16.49 2.74 0.82
N VAL A 97 16.50 3.50 -0.27
CA VAL A 97 16.62 2.92 -1.61
C VAL A 97 17.98 2.23 -1.75
N SER A 98 18.01 0.94 -2.08
CA SER A 98 19.24 0.13 -2.22
C SER A 98 19.68 -0.09 -3.67
N GLY A 99 18.84 0.25 -4.66
CA GLY A 99 19.23 0.29 -6.07
C GLY A 99 18.08 0.07 -7.06
N SER A 100 18.36 0.21 -8.36
CA SER A 100 17.43 -0.12 -9.45
C SER A 100 17.24 -1.64 -9.54
N GLY A 101 16.03 -2.15 -9.31
CA GLY A 101 15.70 -3.51 -9.74
C GLY A 101 15.74 -3.59 -11.27
N GLN A 102 15.84 -4.80 -11.82
CA GLN A 102 15.96 -5.10 -13.26
C GLN A 102 14.82 -4.56 -14.17
N ALA A 103 13.91 -3.74 -13.64
CA ALA A 103 12.71 -3.24 -14.30
C ALA A 103 12.41 -1.74 -14.05
N SER A 104 13.36 -0.93 -13.57
CA SER A 104 13.16 0.53 -13.53
C SER A 104 13.24 1.11 -14.95
N GLY A 105 12.15 1.02 -15.71
CA GLY A 105 12.03 1.61 -17.06
C GLY A 105 11.96 3.14 -17.08
N GLY A 106 12.39 3.82 -16.01
CA GLY A 106 12.32 5.27 -15.84
C GLY A 106 13.68 5.91 -15.53
N ALA A 107 13.75 7.24 -15.63
CA ALA A 107 14.98 8.03 -15.46
C ALA A 107 15.57 8.01 -14.03
N CYS A 108 14.80 7.57 -13.03
CA CYS A 108 15.21 7.47 -11.62
C CYS A 108 15.63 6.05 -11.22
N GLY A 109 16.59 5.97 -10.30
CA GLY A 109 17.20 4.71 -9.84
C GLY A 109 18.72 4.76 -9.73
N ALA A 110 19.33 5.87 -10.14
CA ALA A 110 20.78 6.05 -10.16
C ALA A 110 21.35 6.52 -8.82
N VAL A 111 20.61 7.36 -8.09
CA VAL A 111 21.03 7.91 -6.80
C VAL A 111 19.92 7.70 -5.78
N SER A 112 20.29 7.17 -4.62
CA SER A 112 19.41 6.98 -3.48
C SER A 112 19.41 8.23 -2.60
N GLY A 113 18.23 8.69 -2.20
CA GLY A 113 18.06 9.73 -1.20
C GLY A 113 18.49 9.28 0.20
N PRO A 114 18.36 10.17 1.20
CA PRO A 114 18.73 9.85 2.58
C PRO A 114 17.87 8.72 3.15
N ALA A 115 18.47 7.92 4.03
CA ALA A 115 17.73 6.93 4.81
C ALA A 115 16.68 7.63 5.71
N ARG A 116 15.50 7.01 5.85
CA ARG A 116 14.40 7.54 6.67
C ARG A 116 14.09 6.59 7.82
N PRO A 117 13.81 7.12 9.02
CA PRO A 117 13.46 6.30 10.17
C PRO A 117 12.09 5.64 9.98
N LEU A 118 11.91 4.49 10.62
CA LEU A 118 10.63 3.80 10.67
C LEU A 118 9.77 4.41 11.79
N LYS A 119 8.58 4.89 11.45
CA LYS A 119 7.62 5.47 12.40
C LYS A 119 6.58 4.44 12.76
N LEU A 120 6.56 4.02 14.03
CA LEU A 120 5.50 3.14 14.53
C LEU A 120 4.14 3.83 14.40
N MET A 121 3.25 3.25 13.61
CA MET A 121 1.87 3.71 13.48
C MET A 121 0.95 3.00 14.46
N TYR A 122 1.16 1.70 14.63
CA TYR A 122 0.29 0.85 15.44
C TYR A 122 1.08 -0.33 16.01
N ASN A 123 0.85 -0.65 17.28
CA ASN A 123 1.38 -1.83 17.95
C ASN A 123 0.32 -2.40 18.90
N MET A 124 -0.31 -3.51 18.52
CA MET A 124 -1.31 -4.17 19.35
C MET A 124 -1.57 -5.59 18.83
N PHE A 125 -2.03 -6.48 19.72
CA PHE A 125 -2.45 -7.84 19.39
C PHE A 125 -1.38 -8.69 18.66
N GLY A 126 -0.11 -8.51 19.00
CA GLY A 126 0.98 -9.22 18.32
C GLY A 126 1.14 -8.77 16.87
N MET A 127 0.73 -7.55 16.52
CA MET A 127 1.02 -6.95 15.22
C MET A 127 1.58 -5.54 15.39
N ALA A 128 2.61 -5.22 14.60
CA ALA A 128 3.20 -3.89 14.55
C ALA A 128 3.21 -3.38 13.11
N MET A 129 2.77 -2.14 12.90
CA MET A 129 2.84 -1.45 11.62
C MET A 129 3.74 -0.23 11.73
N TYR A 130 4.74 -0.17 10.86
CA TYR A 130 5.63 0.98 10.72
C TYR A 130 5.39 1.63 9.35
N ALA A 131 5.29 2.95 9.33
CA ALA A 131 5.35 3.73 8.10
C ALA A 131 6.74 4.36 7.95
N VAL A 132 7.16 4.50 6.71
CA VAL A 132 8.36 5.24 6.34
C VAL A 132 7.91 6.50 5.60
N ASP A 133 8.43 7.64 6.03
CA ASP A 133 8.29 8.88 5.26
C ASP A 133 8.83 8.67 3.84
N THR A 134 8.27 9.39 2.87
CA THR A 134 8.55 9.13 1.46
C THR A 134 10.06 9.10 1.16
N LEU A 135 10.50 8.00 0.57
CA LEU A 135 11.87 7.81 0.12
C LEU A 135 12.05 8.47 -1.24
N ILE A 136 13.27 8.93 -1.50
CA ILE A 136 13.62 9.65 -2.72
C ILE A 136 14.58 8.80 -3.54
N SER A 137 14.31 8.71 -4.84
CA SER A 137 15.24 8.24 -5.85
C SER A 137 15.46 9.35 -6.87
N GLN A 138 16.69 9.48 -7.35
CA GLN A 138 17.08 10.57 -8.24
C GLN A 138 17.67 10.03 -9.56
N PRO A 139 17.55 10.80 -10.65
CA PRO A 139 18.22 10.52 -11.90
C PRO A 139 19.73 10.83 -11.82
N VAL A 140 20.47 10.37 -12.82
CA VAL A 140 21.91 10.71 -12.95
C VAL A 140 22.08 12.23 -13.07
N GLN A 141 21.30 12.86 -13.96
CA GLN A 141 21.26 14.30 -14.16
C GLN A 141 19.82 14.81 -13.98
N PRO A 142 19.63 16.04 -13.44
CA PRO A 142 18.31 16.66 -13.40
C PRO A 142 17.70 16.75 -14.79
N MET A 143 16.37 16.64 -14.87
CA MET A 143 15.67 16.78 -16.14
C MET A 143 15.78 18.20 -16.69
N SER A 144 15.73 18.36 -18.02
CA SER A 144 15.93 19.66 -18.69
C SER A 144 14.87 20.72 -18.36
N PHE A 145 13.69 20.30 -17.89
CA PHE A 145 12.62 21.21 -17.45
C PHE A 145 12.84 21.75 -16.03
N CYS A 146 13.81 21.22 -15.28
CA CYS A 146 14.09 21.67 -13.93
C CYS A 146 14.73 23.06 -13.96
N PRO A 147 14.36 23.94 -13.02
CA PRO A 147 14.98 25.26 -12.92
C PRO A 147 16.49 25.08 -12.75
N SER A 148 17.26 25.67 -13.66
CA SER A 148 18.72 25.64 -13.57
C SER A 148 19.13 26.41 -12.32
N SER A 149 19.53 25.69 -11.27
CA SER A 149 20.05 26.30 -10.05
C SER A 149 21.47 26.82 -10.35
N SER A 150 21.55 28.03 -10.88
CA SER A 150 22.80 28.77 -11.01
C SER A 150 22.93 29.78 -9.88
N VAL A 151 23.07 29.32 -8.62
CA VAL A 151 23.58 30.18 -7.54
C VAL A 151 24.42 29.35 -6.55
N PRO A 152 25.76 29.49 -6.55
CA PRO A 152 26.54 29.26 -5.34
C PRO A 152 26.16 30.37 -4.34
N VAL A 153 25.75 30.00 -3.12
CA VAL A 153 25.45 30.94 -2.02
C VAL A 153 26.64 31.89 -1.81
N PRO A 154 26.52 33.20 -2.07
CA PRO A 154 27.56 34.15 -1.72
C PRO A 154 27.33 34.65 -0.30
N ALA A 155 28.39 34.63 0.50
CA ALA A 155 28.43 35.28 1.81
C ALA A 155 28.12 36.79 1.69
N LEU A 156 27.38 37.28 2.68
CA LEU A 156 26.91 38.65 2.88
C LEU A 156 27.97 39.73 2.65
N VAL A 157 27.73 40.67 1.72
CA VAL A 157 28.27 42.05 1.77
C VAL A 157 27.22 43.03 1.18
N PRO A 158 27.04 44.26 1.72
CA PRO A 158 25.86 45.09 1.49
C PRO A 158 25.96 46.08 0.31
N VAL A 159 24.83 46.22 -0.41
CA VAL A 159 24.18 47.40 -1.04
C VAL A 159 25.00 48.31 -2.00
N THR A 160 24.53 48.53 -3.24
CA THR A 160 23.84 49.74 -3.81
C THR A 160 23.73 49.62 -5.38
N PRO A 161 23.05 50.53 -6.12
CA PRO A 161 21.74 50.35 -6.74
C PRO A 161 21.74 50.04 -8.26
N SER A 162 20.56 49.61 -8.74
CA SER A 162 20.20 49.22 -10.10
C SER A 162 20.65 50.16 -11.23
N PRO A 163 20.97 49.58 -12.41
CA PRO A 163 20.69 50.21 -13.69
C PRO A 163 19.61 49.49 -14.50
N LYS A 164 18.95 50.29 -15.34
CA LYS A 164 17.70 50.06 -16.07
C LYS A 164 17.72 48.91 -17.07
N LEU A 165 16.53 48.31 -17.21
CA LEU A 165 16.06 47.40 -18.24
C LEU A 165 16.29 47.93 -19.67
N PRO A 166 16.80 47.11 -20.60
CA PRO A 166 16.56 47.28 -22.04
C PRO A 166 15.41 46.37 -22.50
N SER A 167 14.50 46.96 -23.28
CA SER A 167 13.36 46.34 -23.96
C SER A 167 13.75 45.22 -24.94
N PRO A 168 12.85 44.27 -25.26
CA PRO A 168 13.15 43.09 -26.05
C PRO A 168 13.25 43.39 -27.56
N PRO A 169 14.14 42.72 -28.32
CA PRO A 169 14.08 42.73 -29.77
C PRO A 169 13.05 41.74 -30.34
N ALA A 170 12.59 42.09 -31.53
CA ALA A 170 11.40 41.63 -32.23
C ALA A 170 11.35 40.12 -32.58
N PHE A 171 10.11 39.64 -32.68
CA PHE A 171 9.72 38.33 -33.18
C PHE A 171 10.33 38.00 -34.55
N VAL A 172 11.03 36.87 -34.62
CA VAL A 172 11.40 36.21 -35.89
C VAL A 172 10.31 35.20 -36.25
N PRO A 173 9.85 35.12 -37.51
CA PRO A 173 8.84 34.12 -37.91
C PRO A 173 9.43 32.71 -37.81
N VAL A 174 8.85 31.86 -36.97
CA VAL A 174 9.17 30.43 -36.90
C VAL A 174 8.61 29.76 -38.16
N THR A 175 9.50 29.13 -38.92
CA THR A 175 9.18 28.23 -40.03
C THR A 175 8.36 27.03 -39.55
N PRO A 176 7.39 26.52 -40.35
CA PRO A 176 6.62 25.36 -39.95
C PRO A 176 7.51 24.09 -39.87
N PRO A 177 7.24 23.17 -38.94
CA PRO A 177 7.97 21.90 -38.85
C PRO A 177 7.69 21.00 -40.08
N PRO A 178 8.65 20.17 -40.48
CA PRO A 178 8.47 19.26 -41.61
C PRO A 178 7.41 18.20 -41.30
N THR A 179 6.58 17.93 -42.31
CA THR A 179 5.56 16.89 -42.33
C THR A 179 6.17 15.51 -42.03
N MET A 180 5.62 14.80 -41.05
CA MET A 180 6.00 13.41 -40.76
C MET A 180 5.66 12.50 -41.96
N PRO A 181 6.52 11.53 -42.31
CA PRO A 181 6.18 10.50 -43.28
C PRO A 181 5.15 9.53 -42.70
N SER A 182 4.16 9.16 -43.51
CA SER A 182 3.17 8.12 -43.19
C SER A 182 3.82 6.78 -42.81
N PRO A 183 3.22 6.00 -41.89
CA PRO A 183 3.69 4.66 -41.59
C PRO A 183 3.50 3.72 -42.80
N PRO A 184 4.43 2.78 -43.04
CA PRO A 184 4.28 1.81 -44.12
C PRO A 184 3.13 0.84 -43.83
N ALA A 185 2.47 0.43 -44.91
CA ALA A 185 1.35 -0.51 -44.91
C ALA A 185 1.71 -1.84 -44.24
N PHE A 186 0.79 -2.32 -43.39
CA PHE A 186 0.87 -3.63 -42.74
C PHE A 186 0.93 -4.74 -43.78
N VAL A 187 2.05 -5.48 -43.79
CA VAL A 187 2.19 -6.74 -44.53
C VAL A 187 1.40 -7.82 -43.76
N PRO A 188 0.61 -8.68 -44.42
CA PRO A 188 -0.09 -9.76 -43.73
C PRO A 188 0.92 -10.76 -43.16
N VAL A 189 0.96 -10.88 -41.84
CA VAL A 189 1.74 -11.90 -41.14
C VAL A 189 1.10 -13.25 -41.42
N THR A 190 1.88 -14.14 -42.03
CA THR A 190 1.55 -15.55 -42.24
C THR A 190 1.31 -16.25 -40.89
N PRO A 191 0.36 -17.20 -40.82
CA PRO A 191 0.09 -17.91 -39.58
C PRO A 191 1.29 -18.79 -39.16
N PRO A 192 1.56 -18.93 -37.86
CA PRO A 192 2.67 -19.73 -37.37
C PRO A 192 2.48 -21.24 -37.66
N PRO A 193 3.56 -22.01 -37.80
CA PRO A 193 3.48 -23.45 -38.01
C PRO A 193 2.81 -24.16 -36.83
N LYS A 194 2.00 -25.19 -37.14
CA LYS A 194 1.43 -26.12 -36.15
C LYS A 194 2.55 -26.78 -35.35
N VAL A 195 2.54 -26.53 -34.04
CA VAL A 195 3.36 -27.25 -33.06
C VAL A 195 2.89 -28.71 -33.00
N PRO A 196 3.80 -29.72 -33.00
CA PRO A 196 3.43 -31.11 -32.81
C PRO A 196 2.88 -31.35 -31.41
N SER A 197 1.81 -32.14 -31.33
CA SER A 197 1.20 -32.59 -30.08
C SER A 197 2.21 -33.28 -29.16
N PRO A 198 2.12 -33.08 -27.83
CA PRO A 198 2.95 -33.83 -26.88
C PRO A 198 2.59 -35.32 -26.89
N PRO A 199 3.54 -36.22 -26.60
CA PRO A 199 3.29 -37.66 -26.56
C PRO A 199 2.34 -38.03 -25.42
N ALA A 200 1.57 -39.10 -25.66
CA ALA A 200 0.58 -39.65 -24.75
C ALA A 200 1.19 -39.99 -23.38
N PHE A 201 0.46 -39.61 -22.32
CA PHE A 201 0.79 -39.92 -20.93
C PHE A 201 0.91 -41.44 -20.72
N VAL A 202 2.05 -41.86 -20.19
CA VAL A 202 2.25 -43.21 -19.66
C VAL A 202 1.40 -43.38 -18.39
N PRO A 203 0.68 -44.50 -18.19
CA PRO A 203 -0.07 -44.72 -16.97
C PRO A 203 0.89 -44.82 -15.78
N VAL A 204 0.80 -43.85 -14.86
CA VAL A 204 1.49 -43.89 -13.57
C VAL A 204 0.84 -44.98 -12.73
N THR A 205 1.65 -45.93 -12.27
CA THR A 205 1.30 -46.97 -11.30
C THR A 205 0.75 -46.39 -10.01
N PRO A 206 -0.15 -47.10 -9.29
CA PRO A 206 -0.78 -46.55 -8.10
C PRO A 206 0.25 -46.30 -6.99
N PRO A 207 0.16 -45.19 -6.23
CA PRO A 207 1.06 -44.95 -5.13
C PRO A 207 0.79 -45.94 -4.00
N HIS A 208 1.88 -46.47 -3.43
CA HIS A 208 1.85 -47.28 -2.22
C HIS A 208 1.09 -46.54 -1.11
N LYS A 209 0.20 -47.26 -0.43
CA LYS A 209 -0.51 -46.81 0.79
C LYS A 209 0.51 -46.42 1.85
N VAL A 210 0.71 -45.12 2.02
CA VAL A 210 1.33 -44.57 3.23
C VAL A 210 0.27 -44.61 4.34
N PRO A 211 0.57 -45.15 5.53
CA PRO A 211 -0.34 -45.10 6.67
C PRO A 211 -0.66 -43.65 7.01
N SER A 212 -1.95 -43.30 7.05
CA SER A 212 -2.39 -41.99 7.51
C SER A 212 -1.95 -41.76 8.97
N PRO A 213 -1.38 -40.59 9.30
CA PRO A 213 -1.08 -40.25 10.68
C PRO A 213 -2.37 -40.23 11.52
N PRO A 214 -2.29 -40.56 12.82
CA PRO A 214 -3.45 -40.56 13.69
C PRO A 214 -4.11 -39.18 13.68
N ALA A 215 -5.44 -39.16 13.61
CA ALA A 215 -6.21 -37.93 13.67
C ALA A 215 -5.87 -37.19 14.96
N LEU A 216 -5.34 -35.97 14.82
CA LEU A 216 -5.09 -35.10 15.97
C LEU A 216 -6.44 -34.83 16.67
N PRO A 217 -6.45 -34.76 18.02
CA PRO A 217 -7.64 -34.42 18.76
C PRO A 217 -8.19 -33.10 18.25
N ILE A 218 -9.49 -33.07 17.93
CA ILE A 218 -10.22 -31.87 17.52
C ILE A 218 -10.10 -30.90 18.70
N LEU A 219 -9.27 -29.86 18.53
CA LEU A 219 -9.14 -28.79 19.50
C LEU A 219 -10.52 -28.11 19.66
N PRO A 220 -10.90 -27.73 20.89
CA PRO A 220 -12.11 -26.94 21.08
C PRO A 220 -12.05 -25.69 20.19
N PRO A 221 -13.17 -25.27 19.57
CA PRO A 221 -13.18 -24.07 18.76
C PRO A 221 -12.66 -22.90 19.59
N MET A 222 -11.64 -22.21 19.07
CA MET A 222 -11.13 -21.00 19.71
C MET A 222 -12.28 -20.01 19.94
N PRO A 223 -12.33 -19.33 21.09
CA PRO A 223 -13.28 -18.25 21.30
C PRO A 223 -13.10 -17.21 20.18
N PRO A 224 -14.20 -16.70 19.59
CA PRO A 224 -14.08 -15.74 18.49
C PRO A 224 -13.35 -14.50 18.98
N PHE A 225 -12.15 -14.26 18.47
CA PHE A 225 -11.58 -12.92 18.48
C PHE A 225 -12.58 -12.00 17.75
N PRO A 226 -13.01 -10.87 18.34
CA PRO A 226 -14.03 -10.00 17.74
C PRO A 226 -13.58 -9.33 16.42
N PHE A 227 -12.38 -9.65 15.92
CA PHE A 227 -11.74 -9.08 14.74
C PHE A 227 -11.71 -10.03 13.53
N LEU A 228 -12.10 -11.30 13.72
CA LEU A 228 -12.14 -12.30 12.64
C LEU A 228 -13.54 -12.50 12.06
N GLU A 229 -14.53 -11.72 12.51
CA GLU A 229 -15.85 -11.76 11.90
C GLU A 229 -15.81 -11.11 10.52
N ALA A 230 -15.89 -11.95 9.48
CA ALA A 230 -16.07 -11.52 8.11
C ALA A 230 -17.31 -10.64 8.02
N SER A 231 -17.10 -9.33 7.93
CA SER A 231 -18.18 -8.38 7.72
C SER A 231 -17.88 -7.55 6.48
N ALA A 232 -18.82 -7.56 5.53
CA ALA A 232 -18.91 -6.56 4.49
C ALA A 232 -20.24 -5.82 4.67
N CYS A 233 -20.14 -4.61 5.19
CA CYS A 233 -21.29 -3.76 5.44
C CYS A 233 -21.42 -2.70 4.34
N PRO A 234 -22.61 -2.54 3.73
CA PRO A 234 -22.83 -1.50 2.75
C PRO A 234 -22.80 -0.13 3.42
N TYR A 235 -22.56 0.92 2.63
CA TYR A 235 -22.39 2.30 3.12
C TYR A 235 -23.53 2.77 4.05
N GLY A 236 -24.76 2.33 3.78
CA GLY A 236 -25.94 2.65 4.61
C GLY A 236 -25.80 2.22 6.07
N LYS A 237 -25.11 1.10 6.33
CA LYS A 237 -24.86 0.62 7.69
C LYS A 237 -23.82 1.48 8.41
N TRP A 238 -22.79 1.93 7.73
CA TRP A 238 -21.76 2.80 8.31
C TRP A 238 -22.26 4.20 8.70
N MET A 239 -23.38 4.63 8.11
CA MET A 239 -24.02 5.92 8.42
C MET A 239 -25.03 5.83 9.57
N MET A 240 -25.35 4.64 10.08
CA MET A 240 -26.29 4.49 11.19
C MET A 240 -25.61 4.86 12.51
N PRO A 241 -26.21 5.73 13.35
CA PRO A 241 -25.61 6.15 14.61
C PRO A 241 -25.41 4.99 15.58
N GLU A 242 -26.26 3.96 15.51
CA GLU A 242 -26.18 2.75 16.35
C GLU A 242 -24.94 1.91 16.06
N TYR A 243 -24.24 2.14 14.93
CA TYR A 243 -23.04 1.43 14.53
C TYR A 243 -21.78 2.32 14.54
N ARG A 244 -21.85 3.52 15.16
CA ARG A 244 -20.74 4.47 15.15
C ARG A 244 -19.46 3.93 15.82
N CYS A 245 -19.56 2.99 16.76
CA CYS A 245 -18.40 2.37 17.42
C CYS A 245 -17.50 1.55 16.48
N TYR A 246 -17.96 1.19 15.27
CA TYR A 246 -17.14 0.49 14.28
C TYR A 246 -16.16 1.42 13.53
N TRP A 247 -16.30 2.74 13.68
CA TRP A 247 -15.33 3.75 13.21
C TRP A 247 -14.09 3.80 14.11
N LYS A 248 -13.29 2.72 14.07
CA LYS A 248 -12.19 2.50 15.03
C LYS A 248 -10.86 3.16 14.65
N VAL A 249 -10.57 3.24 13.36
CA VAL A 249 -9.26 3.70 12.83
C VAL A 249 -9.33 5.13 12.29
N VAL A 250 -10.47 5.48 11.72
CA VAL A 250 -10.78 6.80 11.19
C VAL A 250 -12.11 7.25 11.78
N SER A 251 -12.33 8.55 11.78
CA SER A 251 -13.57 9.17 12.26
C SER A 251 -14.41 9.67 11.08
N PRO A 252 -15.72 9.90 11.27
CA PRO A 252 -16.56 10.54 10.26
C PRO A 252 -15.99 11.87 9.74
N ASP A 253 -15.34 12.64 10.61
CA ASP A 253 -14.78 13.97 10.31
C ASP A 253 -13.38 13.91 9.68
N THR A 254 -12.78 12.71 9.59
CA THR A 254 -11.48 12.51 8.95
C THR A 254 -11.57 12.96 7.48
N LYS A 255 -10.57 13.70 7.02
CA LYS A 255 -10.55 14.24 5.66
C LYS A 255 -10.20 13.15 4.65
N VAL A 256 -10.86 13.16 3.50
CA VAL A 256 -10.60 12.26 2.37
C VAL A 256 -9.15 12.35 1.92
N GLY A 257 -8.58 13.56 1.90
CA GLY A 257 -7.18 13.78 1.54
C GLY A 257 -6.17 13.15 2.50
N VAL A 258 -6.50 13.02 3.78
CA VAL A 258 -5.64 12.37 4.79
C VAL A 258 -5.58 10.86 4.56
N VAL A 259 -6.69 10.28 4.11
CA VAL A 259 -6.84 8.83 3.97
C VAL A 259 -6.43 8.33 2.58
N PHE A 260 -6.92 9.00 1.55
CA PHE A 260 -6.71 8.60 0.16
C PHE A 260 -5.59 9.40 -0.51
N GLY A 261 -5.01 10.39 0.18
CA GLY A 261 -3.89 11.18 -0.32
C GLY A 261 -4.27 12.31 -1.28
N LEU A 262 -3.24 12.90 -1.88
CA LEU A 262 -3.35 14.16 -2.63
C LEU A 262 -4.23 14.07 -3.88
N LEU A 263 -4.26 12.93 -4.57
CA LEU A 263 -5.10 12.75 -5.76
C LEU A 263 -6.58 12.86 -5.41
N ALA A 264 -7.00 12.24 -4.30
CA ALA A 264 -8.35 12.36 -3.79
C ALA A 264 -8.64 13.78 -3.29
N ALA A 265 -7.70 14.41 -2.57
CA ALA A 265 -7.84 15.81 -2.14
C ALA A 265 -8.05 16.76 -3.34
N ARG A 266 -7.28 16.60 -4.42
CA ARG A 266 -7.43 17.39 -5.65
C ARG A 266 -8.77 17.14 -6.33
N LYS A 267 -9.29 15.91 -6.30
CA LYS A 267 -10.54 15.58 -6.97
C LYS A 267 -11.78 16.02 -6.18
N TYR A 268 -11.76 15.84 -4.87
CA TYR A 268 -12.94 15.99 -4.00
C TYR A 268 -12.92 17.26 -3.16
N GLY A 269 -11.79 17.95 -3.09
CA GLY A 269 -11.56 19.08 -2.20
C GLY A 269 -10.80 18.67 -0.93
N MET A 270 -10.02 19.60 -0.39
CA MET A 270 -9.22 19.38 0.82
C MET A 270 -10.08 19.19 2.08
N GLU A 271 -11.26 19.81 2.10
CA GLU A 271 -12.16 19.80 3.26
C GLU A 271 -13.16 18.64 3.27
N MET A 272 -13.26 17.88 2.19
CA MET A 272 -14.17 16.75 2.08
C MET A 272 -13.89 15.72 3.19
N THR A 273 -14.89 15.43 4.01
CA THR A 273 -14.83 14.42 5.08
C THR A 273 -15.23 13.05 4.57
N LEU A 274 -14.86 11.99 5.31
CA LEU A 274 -15.33 10.63 5.03
C LEU A 274 -16.86 10.53 5.14
N TRP A 275 -17.47 11.23 6.10
CA TRP A 275 -18.92 11.29 6.25
C TRP A 275 -19.62 11.90 5.03
N GLU A 276 -19.16 13.05 4.55
CA GLU A 276 -19.69 13.68 3.34
C GLU A 276 -19.46 12.77 2.12
N GLY A 277 -18.30 12.09 2.05
CA GLY A 277 -18.00 11.10 1.03
C GLY A 277 -19.00 9.95 0.98
N LEU A 278 -19.43 9.43 2.13
CA LEU A 278 -20.46 8.39 2.23
C LEU A 278 -21.84 8.86 1.75
N ASN A 279 -22.12 10.16 1.88
CA ASN A 279 -23.40 10.72 1.45
C ASN A 279 -23.45 11.07 -0.07
N GLY A 280 -22.33 10.93 -0.78
CA GLY A 280 -22.27 11.22 -2.21
C GLY A 280 -23.24 10.37 -3.04
N ARG A 281 -24.03 10.98 -3.94
CA ARG A 281 -25.02 10.30 -4.81
C ARG A 281 -24.93 10.75 -6.27
N GLY A 282 -25.46 9.93 -7.17
CA GLY A 282 -25.80 10.30 -8.56
C GLY A 282 -24.65 10.52 -9.54
N GLU A 283 -23.42 10.71 -9.07
CA GLU A 283 -22.25 10.99 -9.92
C GLU A 283 -21.17 9.91 -9.78
N ALA A 284 -20.42 9.66 -10.85
CA ALA A 284 -19.41 8.60 -10.90
C ALA A 284 -18.34 8.74 -9.80
N TYR A 285 -17.76 9.93 -9.65
CA TYR A 285 -16.71 10.17 -8.66
C TYR A 285 -17.24 10.16 -7.22
N LYS A 286 -18.45 10.69 -6.99
CA LYS A 286 -19.12 10.60 -5.68
C LYS A 286 -19.43 9.15 -5.32
N THR A 287 -19.84 8.35 -6.30
CA THR A 287 -20.08 6.91 -6.13
C THR A 287 -18.79 6.17 -5.81
N LEU A 288 -17.70 6.45 -6.53
CA LEU A 288 -16.37 5.91 -6.21
C LEU A 288 -15.95 6.26 -4.78
N LEU A 289 -16.14 7.52 -4.35
CA LEU A 289 -15.77 7.96 -3.01
C LEU A 289 -16.61 7.26 -1.94
N ARG A 290 -17.92 7.15 -2.13
CA ARG A 290 -18.82 6.45 -1.19
C ARG A 290 -18.44 4.97 -1.05
N GLU A 291 -18.33 4.26 -2.18
CA GLU A 291 -18.05 2.83 -2.15
C GLU A 291 -16.60 2.55 -1.72
N GLY A 292 -15.64 3.40 -2.07
CA GLY A 292 -14.25 3.32 -1.63
C GLY A 292 -14.09 3.60 -0.13
N THR A 293 -14.76 4.62 0.40
CA THR A 293 -14.79 4.88 1.85
C THR A 293 -15.39 3.69 2.61
N THR A 294 -16.49 3.14 2.10
CA THR A 294 -17.12 1.94 2.66
C THR A 294 -16.18 0.73 2.62
N ALA A 295 -15.48 0.52 1.50
CA ALA A 295 -14.53 -0.57 1.36
C ALA A 295 -13.36 -0.44 2.33
N LEU A 296 -12.87 0.79 2.56
CA LEU A 296 -11.83 1.06 3.53
C LEU A 296 -12.30 0.73 4.95
N LEU A 297 -13.49 1.19 5.33
CA LEU A 297 -14.03 0.92 6.66
C LEU A 297 -14.24 -0.59 6.91
N ASN A 298 -14.74 -1.33 5.90
CA ASN A 298 -14.84 -2.79 5.93
C ASN A 298 -13.45 -3.45 6.06
N SER A 299 -12.45 -2.95 5.33
CA SER A 299 -11.08 -3.50 5.37
C SER A 299 -10.39 -3.32 6.73
N TYR A 300 -10.75 -2.28 7.50
CA TYR A 300 -10.27 -2.11 8.87
C TYR A 300 -10.95 -3.04 9.88
N ASN A 301 -12.16 -3.51 9.57
CA ASN A 301 -12.97 -4.28 10.52
C ASN A 301 -13.01 -5.78 10.22
N SER A 302 -12.49 -6.22 9.07
CA SER A 302 -12.51 -7.61 8.68
C SER A 302 -11.28 -7.98 7.85
N VAL A 303 -10.43 -8.86 8.39
CA VAL A 303 -9.30 -9.45 7.64
C VAL A 303 -9.74 -10.37 6.49
N GLN A 304 -11.01 -10.81 6.52
CA GLN A 304 -11.62 -11.61 5.45
C GLN A 304 -12.25 -10.75 4.36
N TYR A 305 -12.21 -9.41 4.51
CA TYR A 305 -12.71 -8.51 3.47
C TYR A 305 -11.78 -8.60 2.24
N PRO A 306 -12.31 -8.65 0.99
CA PRO A 306 -11.49 -8.91 -0.21
C PRO A 306 -10.39 -7.89 -0.50
N TYR A 307 -10.45 -6.71 0.11
CA TYR A 307 -9.43 -5.68 -0.02
C TYR A 307 -8.84 -5.37 1.35
N ASN A 308 -7.51 -5.37 1.48
CA ASN A 308 -6.89 -4.74 2.64
C ASN A 308 -6.95 -3.19 2.51
N PRO A 309 -6.76 -2.42 3.59
CA PRO A 309 -6.91 -0.97 3.56
C PRO A 309 -6.05 -0.27 2.49
N LEU A 310 -4.79 -0.70 2.35
CA LEU A 310 -3.88 -0.15 1.34
C LEU A 310 -4.39 -0.44 -0.08
N GLY A 311 -4.83 -1.67 -0.36
CA GLY A 311 -5.39 -2.05 -1.64
C GLY A 311 -6.65 -1.25 -2.02
N VAL A 312 -7.43 -0.77 -1.03
CA VAL A 312 -8.53 0.16 -1.28
C VAL A 312 -7.99 1.52 -1.71
N VAL A 313 -7.03 2.08 -0.97
CA VAL A 313 -6.40 3.38 -1.28
C VAL A 313 -5.73 3.37 -2.65
N GLU A 314 -4.99 2.31 -2.97
CA GLU A 314 -4.32 2.12 -4.27
C GLU A 314 -5.31 2.12 -5.43
N ARG A 315 -6.38 1.31 -5.34
CA ARG A 315 -7.40 1.19 -6.39
C ARG A 315 -8.21 2.48 -6.57
N MET A 316 -8.49 3.17 -5.47
CA MET A 316 -9.11 4.49 -5.48
C MET A 316 -8.25 5.47 -6.29
N ASN A 317 -6.97 5.58 -5.93
CA ASN A 317 -6.04 6.50 -6.58
C ASN A 317 -5.78 6.15 -8.04
N TRP A 318 -5.76 4.86 -8.40
CA TRP A 318 -5.68 4.44 -9.80
C TRP A 318 -6.87 4.90 -10.63
N ALA A 319 -8.08 4.75 -10.07
CA ALA A 319 -9.31 5.17 -10.74
C ALA A 319 -9.37 6.70 -10.93
N LEU A 320 -8.85 7.45 -9.96
CA LEU A 320 -8.75 8.91 -10.04
C LEU A 320 -7.70 9.37 -11.06
N MET A 321 -6.54 8.72 -11.09
CA MET A 321 -5.44 9.03 -12.00
C MET A 321 -5.79 8.73 -13.45
N ALA A 322 -6.48 7.61 -13.71
CA ALA A 322 -6.91 7.24 -15.06
C ALA A 322 -7.85 8.28 -15.69
N GLY A 323 -8.49 9.14 -14.87
CA GLY A 323 -9.32 10.25 -15.34
C GLY A 323 -10.60 9.87 -16.10
N SER A 324 -10.80 8.60 -16.42
CA SER A 324 -11.94 8.13 -17.21
C SER A 324 -13.12 7.73 -16.33
N THR A 325 -14.31 8.21 -16.68
CA THR A 325 -15.57 7.85 -15.99
C THR A 325 -15.80 6.33 -15.98
N ARG A 326 -15.40 5.63 -17.05
CA ARG A 326 -15.51 4.16 -17.14
C ARG A 326 -14.68 3.47 -16.07
N GLN A 327 -13.42 3.89 -15.86
CA GLN A 327 -12.56 3.29 -14.85
C GLN A 327 -13.03 3.58 -13.43
N VAL A 328 -13.48 4.82 -13.20
CA VAL A 328 -14.09 5.27 -11.94
C VAL A 328 -15.29 4.40 -11.58
N LEU A 329 -16.23 4.22 -12.51
CA LEU A 329 -17.41 3.39 -12.29
C LEU A 329 -17.08 1.91 -12.15
N HIS A 330 -16.11 1.40 -12.91
CA HIS A 330 -15.67 0.01 -12.79
C HIS A 330 -15.11 -0.27 -11.39
N THR A 331 -14.20 0.58 -10.90
CA THR A 331 -13.65 0.46 -9.54
C THR A 331 -14.73 0.63 -8.47
N ALA A 332 -15.61 1.62 -8.62
CA ALA A 332 -16.72 1.82 -7.70
C ALA A 332 -17.63 0.59 -7.63
N LEU A 333 -17.93 -0.03 -8.77
CA LEU A 333 -18.72 -1.26 -8.84
C LEU A 333 -18.01 -2.45 -8.18
N SER A 334 -16.68 -2.56 -8.34
CA SER A 334 -15.89 -3.58 -7.65
C SER A 334 -15.97 -3.42 -6.13
N PHE A 335 -15.81 -2.21 -5.61
CA PHE A 335 -15.98 -1.93 -4.18
C PHE A 335 -17.40 -2.20 -3.71
N MET A 336 -18.41 -1.75 -4.46
CA MET A 336 -19.82 -2.01 -4.14
C MET A 336 -20.08 -3.51 -4.01
N LYS A 337 -19.65 -4.32 -4.99
CA LYS A 337 -19.81 -5.79 -4.92
C LYS A 337 -19.18 -6.37 -3.67
N ALA A 338 -17.96 -5.95 -3.32
CA ALA A 338 -17.30 -6.42 -2.11
C ALA A 338 -18.02 -5.95 -0.84
N ASN A 339 -18.48 -4.70 -0.77
CA ASN A 339 -19.25 -4.12 0.34
C ASN A 339 -20.57 -4.85 0.63
N TYR A 340 -21.14 -5.50 -0.39
CA TYR A 340 -22.35 -6.33 -0.29
C TYR A 340 -22.04 -7.82 -0.07
N GLY A 341 -20.78 -8.20 0.12
CA GLY A 341 -20.36 -9.60 0.32
C GLY A 341 -20.45 -10.48 -0.93
N PHE A 342 -20.51 -9.88 -2.13
CA PHE A 342 -20.68 -10.64 -3.37
C PHE A 342 -19.45 -11.53 -3.63
N GLY A 343 -19.69 -12.82 -3.86
CA GLY A 343 -18.65 -13.83 -4.12
C GLY A 343 -18.00 -14.43 -2.87
N HIS A 344 -18.41 -14.02 -1.66
CA HIS A 344 -17.87 -14.54 -0.40
C HIS A 344 -19.02 -14.82 0.58
N PRO A 345 -19.56 -16.06 0.65
CA PRO A 345 -20.74 -16.37 1.46
C PRO A 345 -20.56 -16.13 2.97
N ALA A 346 -19.32 -15.99 3.44
CA ALA A 346 -19.01 -15.67 4.83
C ALA A 346 -19.06 -14.17 5.18
N SER A 347 -19.03 -13.25 4.21
CA SER A 347 -18.84 -11.80 4.45
C SER A 347 -20.14 -10.98 4.45
N THR A 348 -21.22 -11.51 5.01
CA THR A 348 -22.44 -10.71 5.24
C THR A 348 -22.20 -9.63 6.30
N CYS A 349 -22.95 -8.53 6.27
CA CYS A 349 -22.81 -7.50 7.29
C CYS A 349 -23.23 -8.01 8.68
N ARG A 350 -22.33 -7.95 9.66
CA ARG A 350 -22.54 -8.47 11.03
C ARG A 350 -22.50 -7.40 12.11
N PHE A 351 -22.81 -6.15 11.76
CA PHE A 351 -22.88 -5.09 12.76
C PHE A 351 -23.97 -5.36 13.78
N THR A 352 -23.58 -5.36 15.05
CA THR A 352 -24.50 -5.33 16.19
C THR A 352 -24.56 -3.91 16.73
N SER A 353 -25.69 -3.53 17.33
CA SER A 353 -25.83 -2.19 17.90
C SER A 353 -24.75 -1.97 18.96
N CYS A 354 -24.04 -0.86 18.86
CA CYS A 354 -23.18 -0.39 19.93
C CYS A 354 -24.08 -0.11 21.14
N THR A 355 -23.82 -0.77 22.27
CA THR A 355 -24.53 -0.49 23.51
C THR A 355 -24.02 0.85 24.04
N PRO A 356 -24.90 1.81 24.42
CA PRO A 356 -24.45 2.98 25.14
C PRO A 356 -24.04 2.53 26.55
N ASN A 357 -22.76 2.66 26.88
CA ASN A 357 -22.31 2.61 28.27
C ASN A 357 -22.66 3.91 28.97
#